data_AF-A0A7R8XH05-F1
#
_entry.id   AF-A0A7R8XH05-F1
#
_cell.length_a   1.000
_cell.length_b   1.000
_cell.length_c   1.000
_cell.angle_alpha   90.00
_cell.angle_beta   90.00
_cell.angle_gamma   90.00
#
_symmetry.space_group_name_H-M   'P 1'
#
loop_
_entity.id
_entity.type
_entity.pdbx_description
1 polymer ?
#
loop_
_entity_poly.entity_id
_entity_poly.type
_entity_poly.pdbx_seq_one_letter_code
_entity_poly.pdbx_strand_id
1 'polypeptide(L)'
;MMDENPSRFPSADLASSATSVHRCRSLSHLVAVTVLYCNQMEERVEMLNRWTEVAEEAKSALGNLLGFSSIMHALGSPHIQRLKETMHAWRQRFTDKAFQFEARLRPTLDQMEEGRSQEAPNTTVPYLLPLCYLADGWEAQDALLYWERGYAEAGLPLLYRHLSAARDTAANTERYARNAKVQLGDMRFEDIPLDMFRTQFHLKFLWGSSGATADARERHTKFQQILSALSRRCEPDDT
;
A
#
# COMPACT_ATOMS: atom_id res chain seq x y z
N MET A 1 8.84 -36.75 22.88
CA MET A 1 8.04 -36.83 21.65
C MET A 1 7.09 -35.65 21.69
N MET A 2 7.51 -34.53 21.10
CA MET A 2 6.77 -33.27 21.08
C MET A 2 5.89 -33.29 19.83
N ASP A 3 4.57 -33.26 20.03
CA ASP A 3 3.60 -32.97 18.97
C ASP A 3 3.67 -31.47 18.65
N GLU A 4 4.36 -31.11 17.58
CA GLU A 4 4.16 -29.81 16.92
C GLU A 4 2.91 -29.91 16.05
N ASN A 5 1.82 -29.30 16.52
CA ASN A 5 0.58 -29.16 15.76
C ASN A 5 0.72 -28.01 14.74
N PRO A 6 0.72 -28.27 13.40
CA PRO A 6 1.03 -27.24 12.40
C PRO A 6 -0.17 -26.39 11.97
N SER A 7 -1.36 -26.53 12.55
CA SER A 7 -2.55 -25.79 12.11
C SER A 7 -3.00 -24.74 13.14
N ARG A 8 -2.41 -23.54 13.10
CA ARG A 8 -2.90 -22.38 13.86
C ARG A 8 -3.38 -21.21 13.00
N PHE A 9 -3.50 -21.40 11.69
CA PHE A 9 -4.12 -20.42 10.81
C PHE A 9 -5.60 -20.78 10.56
N PRO A 10 -6.55 -19.86 10.80
CA PRO A 10 -7.95 -20.11 10.53
C PRO A 10 -8.20 -20.28 9.01
N SER A 11 -9.24 -21.03 8.69
CA SER A 11 -9.65 -21.47 7.34
C SER A 11 -9.67 -20.36 6.28
N ALA A 12 -9.21 -20.72 5.08
CA ALA A 12 -8.81 -19.84 3.98
C ALA A 12 -9.86 -18.85 3.42
N ASP A 13 -11.15 -19.07 3.64
CA ASP A 13 -12.19 -18.35 2.88
C ASP A 13 -12.73 -17.07 3.57
N LEU A 14 -12.65 -16.96 4.89
CA LEU A 14 -12.92 -15.71 5.64
C LEU A 14 -11.63 -14.92 5.96
N ALA A 15 -10.47 -15.53 5.73
CA ALA A 15 -9.16 -14.94 5.95
C ALA A 15 -8.67 -14.07 4.77
N SER A 16 -9.30 -14.14 3.60
CA SER A 16 -8.72 -13.56 2.37
C SER A 16 -8.81 -12.02 2.28
N SER A 17 -9.87 -11.40 2.82
CA SER A 17 -10.00 -9.93 2.88
C SER A 17 -9.06 -9.32 3.92
N ALA A 18 -9.01 -9.91 5.11
CA ALA A 18 -8.12 -9.49 6.19
C ALA A 18 -6.68 -9.59 5.73
N THR A 19 -6.34 -10.66 5.01
CA THR A 19 -5.01 -10.83 4.39
C THR A 19 -4.70 -9.71 3.39
N SER A 20 -5.68 -9.22 2.64
CA SER A 20 -5.48 -8.18 1.63
C SER A 20 -5.30 -6.78 2.22
N VAL A 21 -6.10 -6.39 3.24
CA VAL A 21 -5.85 -5.13 3.98
C VAL A 21 -4.48 -5.19 4.67
N HIS A 22 -4.19 -6.29 5.38
CA HIS A 22 -2.91 -6.45 6.06
C HIS A 22 -1.73 -6.42 5.07
N ARG A 23 -1.88 -7.03 3.89
CA ARG A 23 -0.88 -6.97 2.83
C ARG A 23 -0.61 -5.53 2.39
N CYS A 24 -1.65 -4.76 2.10
CA CYS A 24 -1.52 -3.38 1.65
C CYS A 24 -0.87 -2.49 2.71
N ARG A 25 -1.35 -2.59 3.96
CA ARG A 25 -0.79 -1.83 5.10
C ARG A 25 0.66 -2.20 5.36
N SER A 26 0.99 -3.49 5.33
CA SER A 26 2.37 -3.95 5.56
C SER A 26 3.32 -3.52 4.43
N LEU A 27 2.87 -3.55 3.17
CA LEU A 27 3.65 -3.01 2.05
C LEU A 27 3.87 -1.50 2.20
N SER A 28 2.82 -0.75 2.56
CA SER A 28 2.94 0.69 2.82
C SER A 28 3.93 1.00 3.95
N HIS A 29 3.89 0.23 5.04
CA HIS A 29 4.85 0.32 6.14
C HIS A 29 6.28 -0.03 5.72
N LEU A 30 6.46 -1.07 4.90
CA LEU A 30 7.77 -1.42 4.34
C LEU A 30 8.34 -0.25 3.52
N VAL A 31 7.56 0.30 2.59
CA VAL A 31 7.97 1.46 1.78
C VAL A 31 8.37 2.63 2.67
N ALA A 32 7.52 3.00 3.63
CA ALA A 32 7.78 4.12 4.52
C ALA A 32 9.06 3.92 5.35
N VAL A 33 9.27 2.72 5.90
CA VAL A 33 10.47 2.40 6.66
C VAL A 33 11.71 2.45 5.80
N THR A 34 11.69 1.87 4.60
CA THR A 34 12.88 1.87 3.74
C THR A 34 13.32 3.27 3.36
N VAL A 35 12.39 4.22 3.18
CA VAL A 35 12.72 5.64 2.99
C VAL A 35 13.24 6.28 4.29
N LEU A 36 12.55 6.10 5.42
CA LEU A 36 12.90 6.77 6.70
C LEU A 36 14.11 6.13 7.43
N TYR A 37 14.51 4.94 7.02
CA TYR A 37 15.67 4.27 7.60
C TYR A 37 16.98 4.79 7.00
N CYS A 38 16.96 5.34 5.78
CA CYS A 38 18.10 5.99 5.14
C CYS A 38 18.66 7.13 6.01
N ASN A 39 19.92 6.98 6.42
CA ASN A 39 20.57 7.94 7.31
C ASN A 39 21.00 9.20 6.55
N GLN A 40 21.55 9.04 5.34
CA GLN A 40 21.98 10.16 4.50
C GLN A 40 20.81 10.71 3.67
N MET A 41 20.80 12.02 3.43
CA MET A 41 19.74 12.66 2.66
C MET A 41 19.75 12.20 1.20
N GLU A 42 20.93 12.02 0.61
CA GLU A 42 21.13 11.60 -0.76
C GLU A 42 20.55 10.20 -1.01
N GLU A 43 20.83 9.26 -0.10
CA GLU A 43 20.28 7.90 -0.14
C GLU A 43 18.76 7.92 -0.01
N ARG A 44 18.24 8.77 0.88
CA ARG A 44 16.80 8.90 1.11
C ARG A 44 16.08 9.46 -0.11
N VAL A 45 16.66 10.46 -0.78
CA VAL A 45 16.17 11.03 -2.04
C VAL A 45 16.17 9.99 -3.15
N GLU A 46 17.21 9.16 -3.24
CA GLU A 46 17.25 8.04 -4.21
C GLU A 46 16.18 6.99 -3.90
N MET A 47 16.01 6.61 -2.62
CA MET A 47 15.01 5.64 -2.21
C MET A 47 13.58 6.13 -2.51
N LEU A 48 13.30 7.42 -2.24
CA LEU A 48 12.05 8.06 -2.59
C LEU A 48 11.79 8.02 -4.10
N ASN A 49 12.81 8.32 -4.91
CA ASN A 49 12.69 8.26 -6.36
C ASN A 49 12.41 6.82 -6.86
N ARG A 50 13.16 5.83 -6.35
CA ARG A 50 12.97 4.42 -6.74
C ARG A 50 11.56 3.93 -6.41
N TRP A 51 11.02 4.25 -5.23
CA TRP A 51 9.64 3.88 -4.92
C TRP A 51 8.61 4.59 -5.80
N THR A 52 8.89 5.82 -6.23
CA THR A 52 8.04 6.53 -7.20
C THR A 52 8.05 5.83 -8.57
N GLU A 53 9.22 5.38 -9.04
CA GLU A 53 9.34 4.58 -10.27
C GLU A 53 8.61 3.24 -10.14
N VAL A 54 8.78 2.53 -9.02
CA VAL A 54 8.05 1.27 -8.77
C VAL A 54 6.54 1.50 -8.74
N ALA A 55 6.05 2.61 -8.18
CA ALA A 55 4.63 2.97 -8.23
C ALA A 55 4.14 3.20 -9.66
N GLU A 56 4.92 3.92 -10.47
CA GLU A 56 4.61 4.18 -11.87
C GLU A 56 4.52 2.88 -12.69
N GLU A 57 5.50 1.98 -12.53
CA GLU A 57 5.55 0.68 -13.20
C GLU A 57 4.42 -0.25 -12.73
N ALA A 58 4.14 -0.27 -11.42
CA ALA A 58 3.03 -1.03 -10.86
C ALA A 58 1.69 -0.60 -11.48
N LYS A 59 1.49 0.70 -11.67
CA LYS A 59 0.28 1.24 -12.30
C LYS A 59 0.25 0.99 -13.81
N SER A 60 1.29 1.40 -14.53
CA SER A 60 1.25 1.59 -15.98
C SER A 60 1.62 0.32 -16.75
N ALA A 61 2.70 -0.34 -16.35
CA ALA A 61 3.17 -1.56 -17.02
C ALA A 61 2.41 -2.79 -16.53
N LEU A 62 2.29 -2.95 -15.20
CA LEU A 62 1.70 -4.14 -14.61
C LEU A 62 0.19 -4.04 -14.43
N GLY A 63 -0.41 -2.85 -14.40
CA GLY A 63 -1.84 -2.72 -14.07
C GLY A 63 -2.19 -3.24 -12.68
N ASN A 64 -1.25 -3.21 -11.73
CA ASN A 64 -1.41 -3.61 -10.34
C ASN A 64 -1.79 -2.39 -9.50
N LEU A 65 -3.08 -2.05 -9.49
CA LEU A 65 -3.62 -0.87 -8.82
C LEU A 65 -3.56 -0.99 -7.30
N LEU A 66 -3.63 -2.22 -6.75
CA LEU A 66 -3.50 -2.48 -5.31
C LEU A 66 -2.06 -2.25 -4.80
N GLY A 67 -1.06 -2.70 -5.55
CA GLY A 67 0.34 -2.45 -5.25
C GLY A 67 0.68 -0.97 -5.39
N PHE A 68 0.22 -0.35 -6.48
CA PHE A 68 0.32 1.09 -6.70
C PHE A 68 -0.23 1.90 -5.52
N SER A 69 -1.48 1.64 -5.10
CA SER A 69 -2.09 2.40 -4.00
C SER A 69 -1.33 2.24 -2.70
N SER A 70 -0.86 1.03 -2.37
CA SER A 70 -0.09 0.76 -1.16
C SER A 70 1.22 1.58 -1.10
N ILE A 71 1.93 1.68 -2.22
CA ILE A 71 3.16 2.49 -2.32
C ILE A 71 2.80 3.98 -2.24
N MET A 72 1.78 4.42 -2.96
CA MET A 72 1.36 5.83 -2.96
C MET A 72 0.87 6.31 -1.59
N HIS A 73 0.16 5.49 -0.83
CA HIS A 73 -0.21 5.80 0.55
C HIS A 73 1.03 5.98 1.45
N ALA A 74 2.08 5.19 1.24
CA ALA A 74 3.32 5.36 1.98
C ALA A 74 4.00 6.68 1.63
N LEU A 75 4.18 6.93 0.33
CA LEU A 75 4.81 8.14 -0.19
C LEU A 75 4.02 9.41 0.20
N GLY A 76 2.69 9.35 0.16
CA GLY A 76 1.79 10.41 0.58
C GLY A 76 1.60 10.53 2.09
N SER A 77 2.19 9.64 2.89
CA SER A 77 2.01 9.68 4.35
C SER A 77 2.62 10.94 4.97
N PRO A 78 2.03 11.48 6.06
CA PRO A 78 2.55 12.67 6.73
C PRO A 78 3.99 12.48 7.22
N HIS A 79 4.38 11.24 7.54
CA HIS A 79 5.74 10.90 7.97
C HIS A 79 6.80 11.18 6.90
N ILE A 80 6.48 11.01 5.62
CA ILE A 80 7.40 11.30 4.51
C ILE A 80 7.21 12.75 4.05
N GLN A 81 5.95 13.18 3.90
CA GLN A 81 5.65 14.48 3.32
C GLN A 81 6.10 15.67 4.16
N ARG A 82 6.30 15.49 5.46
CA ARG A 82 6.86 16.54 6.33
C ARG A 82 8.38 16.77 6.14
N LEU A 83 9.10 15.88 5.45
CA LEU A 83 10.54 15.97 5.23
C LEU A 83 10.85 17.05 4.17
N LYS A 84 10.77 18.33 4.55
CA LYS A 84 10.87 19.48 3.64
C LYS A 84 12.18 19.49 2.86
N GLU A 85 13.31 19.25 3.52
CA GLU A 85 14.64 19.31 2.89
C GLU A 85 14.81 18.16 1.90
N THR A 86 14.43 16.94 2.31
CA THR A 86 14.45 15.76 1.44
C THR A 86 13.55 15.96 0.21
N MET A 87 12.33 16.46 0.40
CA MET A 87 11.38 16.69 -0.68
C MET A 87 11.85 17.81 -1.61
N HIS A 88 12.54 18.83 -1.08
CA HIS A 88 13.15 19.88 -1.89
C HIS A 88 14.31 19.33 -2.73
N ALA A 89 15.25 18.60 -2.12
CA ALA A 89 16.37 17.98 -2.80
C ALA A 89 15.91 16.98 -3.88
N TRP A 90 14.87 16.19 -3.59
CA TRP A 90 14.27 15.28 -4.56
C TRP A 90 13.70 16.01 -5.78
N ARG A 91 12.97 17.12 -5.56
CA ARG A 91 12.45 17.95 -6.67
C ARG A 91 13.56 18.60 -7.51
N GLN A 92 14.71 18.92 -6.92
CA GLN A 92 15.85 19.45 -7.66
C GLN A 92 16.58 18.38 -8.47
N ARG A 93 16.76 17.19 -7.90
CA ARG A 93 17.55 16.11 -8.50
C ARG A 93 16.76 15.29 -9.52
N PHE A 94 15.48 15.05 -9.26
CA PHE A 94 14.59 14.19 -10.06
C PHE A 94 13.32 14.95 -10.45
N THR A 95 13.49 16.15 -11.02
CA THR A 95 12.40 17.10 -11.33
C THR A 95 11.22 16.46 -12.07
N ASP A 96 11.48 15.71 -13.14
CA ASP A 96 10.43 15.10 -13.96
C ASP A 96 9.64 14.04 -13.19
N LYS A 97 10.33 13.23 -12.38
CA LYS A 97 9.69 12.20 -11.54
C LYS A 97 8.88 12.83 -10.41
N ALA A 98 9.39 13.90 -9.80
CA ALA A 98 8.66 14.64 -8.78
C ALA A 98 7.41 15.33 -9.35
N PHE A 99 7.52 15.92 -10.54
CA PHE A 99 6.38 16.47 -11.25
C PHE A 99 5.35 15.38 -11.59
N GLN A 100 5.79 14.23 -12.10
CA GLN A 100 4.91 13.11 -12.41
C GLN A 100 4.17 12.57 -11.19
N PHE A 101 4.83 12.48 -10.05
CA PHE A 101 4.22 12.08 -8.79
C PHE A 101 3.06 13.00 -8.41
N GLU A 102 3.28 14.32 -8.42
CA GLU A 102 2.28 15.32 -8.03
C GLU A 102 1.17 15.49 -9.08
N ALA A 103 1.53 15.53 -10.37
CA ALA A 103 0.60 15.85 -11.45
C ALA A 103 -0.17 14.64 -11.98
N ARG A 104 0.31 13.41 -11.74
CA ARG A 104 -0.30 12.20 -12.29
C ARG A 104 -0.59 11.15 -11.24
N LEU A 105 0.40 10.73 -10.46
CA LEU A 105 0.24 9.58 -9.57
C LEU A 105 -0.71 9.90 -8.41
N ARG A 106 -0.54 11.04 -7.74
CA ARG A 106 -1.45 11.49 -6.67
C ARG A 106 -2.90 11.65 -7.14
N PRO A 107 -3.19 12.44 -8.20
CA PRO A 107 -4.55 12.54 -8.72
C PRO A 107 -5.15 11.20 -9.14
N THR A 108 -4.33 10.24 -9.59
CA THR A 108 -4.84 8.89 -9.91
C THR A 108 -5.28 8.16 -8.65
N LEU A 109 -4.48 8.21 -7.57
CA LEU A 109 -4.88 7.63 -6.29
C LEU A 109 -6.17 8.30 -5.77
N ASP A 110 -6.26 9.63 -5.82
CA ASP A 110 -7.44 10.36 -5.36
C ASP A 110 -8.69 9.94 -6.14
N GLN A 111 -8.60 9.82 -7.48
CA GLN A 111 -9.70 9.33 -8.32
C GLN A 111 -10.11 7.89 -7.99
N MET A 112 -9.14 7.03 -7.65
CA MET A 112 -9.40 5.65 -7.22
C MET A 112 -10.10 5.65 -5.86
N GLU A 113 -9.64 6.46 -4.91
CA GLU A 113 -10.24 6.59 -3.57
C GLU A 113 -11.67 7.13 -3.62
N GLU A 114 -11.99 7.97 -4.61
CA GLU A 114 -13.33 8.54 -4.84
C GLU A 114 -14.27 7.64 -5.66
N GLY A 115 -13.79 6.48 -6.10
CA GLY A 115 -14.52 5.57 -6.99
C GLY A 115 -14.83 6.19 -8.35
N ARG A 116 -14.01 7.14 -8.82
CA ARG A 116 -14.13 7.82 -10.12
C ARG A 116 -13.20 7.24 -11.19
N SER A 117 -12.23 6.41 -10.80
CA SER A 117 -11.25 5.84 -11.73
C SER A 117 -11.89 4.86 -12.70
N GLN A 118 -11.67 5.07 -14.01
CA GLN A 118 -11.93 4.05 -15.01
C GLN A 118 -10.74 3.10 -15.08
N GLU A 119 -10.99 1.80 -14.88
CA GLU A 119 -9.94 0.80 -14.95
C GLU A 119 -9.46 0.60 -16.39
N ALA A 120 -8.14 0.63 -16.57
CA ALA A 120 -7.54 0.35 -17.86
C ALA A 120 -7.76 -1.13 -18.27
N PRO A 121 -7.89 -1.43 -19.56
CA PRO A 121 -8.17 -2.80 -20.03
C PRO A 121 -7.06 -3.80 -19.69
N ASN A 122 -5.82 -3.32 -19.47
CA ASN A 122 -4.66 -4.12 -19.08
C ASN A 122 -4.52 -4.31 -17.56
N THR A 123 -5.49 -3.89 -16.75
CA THR A 123 -5.46 -4.07 -15.28
C THR A 123 -5.28 -5.55 -14.93
N THR A 124 -4.34 -5.88 -14.04
CA THR A 124 -4.07 -7.24 -13.55
C THR A 124 -4.52 -7.43 -12.11
N VAL A 125 -4.44 -6.38 -11.30
CA VAL A 125 -4.96 -6.37 -9.93
C VAL A 125 -5.73 -5.06 -9.73
N PRO A 126 -7.06 -5.13 -9.55
CA PRO A 126 -7.90 -3.95 -9.37
C PRO A 126 -7.69 -3.28 -8.01
N TYR A 127 -8.28 -2.10 -7.82
CA TYR A 127 -8.22 -1.37 -6.55
C TYR A 127 -9.22 -1.98 -5.54
N LEU A 128 -8.72 -2.92 -4.74
CA LEU A 128 -9.55 -3.70 -3.82
C LEU A 128 -9.62 -3.14 -2.40
N LEU A 129 -8.86 -2.09 -2.06
CA LEU A 129 -8.75 -1.62 -0.68
C LEU A 129 -10.10 -1.24 -0.03
N PRO A 130 -11.01 -0.52 -0.69
CA PRO A 130 -12.33 -0.22 -0.13
C PRO A 130 -13.14 -1.48 0.18
N LEU A 131 -13.06 -2.50 -0.66
CA LEU A 131 -13.75 -3.77 -0.44
C LEU A 131 -13.15 -4.56 0.72
N CYS A 132 -11.82 -4.53 0.82
CA CYS A 132 -11.13 -5.21 1.90
C CYS A 132 -11.53 -4.60 3.25
N TYR A 133 -11.72 -3.28 3.33
CA TYR A 133 -12.26 -2.62 4.53
C TYR A 133 -13.71 -3.02 4.87
N LEU A 134 -14.58 -3.20 3.88
CA LEU A 134 -15.95 -3.69 4.13
C LEU A 134 -15.98 -5.13 4.64
N ALA A 135 -15.10 -5.97 4.10
CA ALA A 135 -15.06 -7.39 4.42
C ALA A 135 -14.41 -7.67 5.80
N ASP A 136 -13.51 -6.79 6.27
CA ASP A 136 -12.91 -6.88 7.61
C ASP A 136 -13.87 -6.45 8.75
N GLY A 137 -15.10 -6.08 8.39
CA GLY A 137 -16.15 -5.71 9.34
C GLY A 137 -16.22 -4.20 9.57
N TRP A 138 -17.45 -3.69 9.62
CA TRP A 138 -17.78 -2.29 9.87
C TRP A 138 -17.30 -1.79 11.25
N GLU A 139 -16.91 -2.71 12.14
CA GLU A 139 -16.41 -2.42 13.49
C GLU A 139 -14.95 -1.93 13.49
N ALA A 140 -14.22 -2.11 12.38
CA ALA A 140 -12.93 -1.48 12.21
C ALA A 140 -13.15 0.04 12.12
N GLN A 141 -12.72 0.76 13.15
CA GLN A 141 -12.80 2.23 13.19
C GLN A 141 -12.22 2.84 11.91
N ASP A 142 -11.16 2.24 11.36
CA ASP A 142 -10.57 2.65 10.08
C ASP A 142 -11.52 2.52 8.87
N ALA A 143 -12.44 1.54 8.85
CA ALA A 143 -13.42 1.35 7.77
C ALA A 143 -14.52 2.43 7.81
N LEU A 144 -15.09 2.71 9.00
CA LEU A 144 -16.02 3.83 9.18
C LEU A 144 -15.36 5.16 8.80
N LEU A 145 -14.12 5.38 9.24
CA LEU A 145 -13.37 6.60 8.92
C LEU A 145 -13.02 6.73 7.44
N TYR A 146 -12.91 5.64 6.68
CA TYR A 146 -12.56 5.69 5.26
C TYR A 146 -13.61 6.45 4.44
N TRP A 147 -14.89 6.17 4.64
CA TRP A 147 -15.99 6.89 3.95
C TRP A 147 -16.47 8.16 4.68
N GLU A 148 -16.20 8.29 6.00
CA GLU A 148 -16.66 9.45 6.79
C GLU A 148 -15.66 10.61 6.86
N ARG A 149 -14.34 10.37 6.91
CA ARG A 149 -13.33 11.45 7.08
C ARG A 149 -12.78 12.04 5.78
N GLY A 150 -12.74 11.27 4.70
CA GLY A 150 -12.20 11.76 3.41
C GLY A 150 -13.20 12.63 2.64
N TYR A 151 -14.50 12.36 2.79
CA TYR A 151 -15.55 12.88 1.92
C TYR A 151 -16.86 13.08 2.70
N ALA A 152 -16.82 13.82 3.82
CA ALA A 152 -17.93 13.96 4.77
C ALA A 152 -19.30 14.34 4.14
N GLU A 153 -19.30 15.06 3.02
CA GLU A 153 -20.51 15.44 2.28
C GLU A 153 -20.99 14.38 1.25
N ALA A 154 -20.25 13.28 1.08
CA ALA A 154 -20.46 12.28 0.04
C ALA A 154 -20.24 10.81 0.49
N GLY A 155 -20.25 10.52 1.80
CA GLY A 155 -19.94 9.18 2.33
C GLY A 155 -20.80 8.06 1.73
N LEU A 156 -22.13 8.20 1.71
CA LEU A 156 -23.05 7.23 1.09
C LEU A 156 -22.91 7.14 -0.44
N PRO A 157 -22.90 8.25 -1.20
CA PRO A 157 -22.58 8.22 -2.63
C PRO A 157 -21.25 7.53 -2.96
N LEU A 158 -20.23 7.75 -2.13
CA LEU A 158 -18.91 7.15 -2.30
C LEU A 158 -18.94 5.65 -2.03
N LEU A 159 -19.59 5.22 -0.94
CA LEU A 159 -19.80 3.81 -0.64
C LEU A 159 -20.52 3.12 -1.80
N TYR A 160 -21.58 3.74 -2.34
CA TYR A 160 -22.30 3.21 -3.50
C TYR A 160 -21.39 3.04 -4.72
N ARG A 161 -20.54 4.04 -5.04
CA ARG A 161 -19.58 3.92 -6.16
C ARG A 161 -18.62 2.74 -5.96
N HIS A 162 -18.06 2.59 -4.77
CA HIS A 162 -17.16 1.48 -4.46
C HIS A 162 -17.85 0.12 -4.54
N LEU A 163 -19.08 0.01 -4.04
CA LEU A 163 -19.88 -1.22 -4.16
C LEU A 163 -20.24 -1.53 -5.63
N SER A 164 -20.54 -0.51 -6.43
CA SER A 164 -20.80 -0.68 -7.87
C SER A 164 -19.53 -1.16 -8.59
N ALA A 165 -18.39 -0.51 -8.36
CA ALA A 165 -17.10 -0.89 -8.93
C ALA A 165 -16.68 -2.30 -8.50
N ALA A 166 -17.02 -2.71 -7.28
CA ALA A 166 -16.79 -4.06 -6.78
C ALA A 166 -17.58 -5.12 -7.53
N ARG A 167 -18.85 -4.85 -7.84
CA ARG A 167 -19.66 -5.76 -8.66
C ARG A 167 -19.03 -5.94 -10.04
N ASP A 168 -18.58 -4.84 -10.64
CA ASP A 168 -17.93 -4.88 -11.95
C ASP A 168 -16.60 -5.64 -11.87
N THR A 169 -15.84 -5.44 -10.79
CA THR A 169 -14.60 -6.18 -10.50
C THR A 169 -14.88 -7.69 -10.39
N ALA A 170 -15.89 -8.10 -9.62
CA ALA A 170 -16.26 -9.49 -9.46
C ALA A 170 -16.64 -10.14 -10.80
N ALA A 171 -17.38 -9.42 -11.65
CA ALA A 171 -17.75 -9.87 -12.99
C ALA A 171 -16.56 -9.99 -13.96
N ASN A 172 -15.44 -9.31 -13.68
CA ASN A 172 -14.25 -9.25 -14.54
C ASN A 172 -13.04 -10.03 -13.99
N THR A 173 -13.22 -10.89 -12.98
CA THR A 173 -12.13 -11.67 -12.35
C THR A 173 -11.28 -12.46 -13.34
N GLU A 174 -11.90 -13.13 -14.32
CA GLU A 174 -11.17 -13.87 -15.35
C GLU A 174 -10.31 -12.96 -16.24
N ARG A 175 -10.76 -11.73 -16.51
CA ARG A 175 -10.01 -10.74 -17.29
C ARG A 175 -8.72 -10.39 -16.57
N TYR A 176 -8.79 -10.08 -15.28
CA TYR A 176 -7.61 -9.78 -14.47
C TYR A 176 -6.63 -10.95 -14.44
N ALA A 177 -7.14 -12.18 -14.28
CA ALA A 177 -6.30 -13.38 -14.27
C ALA A 177 -5.61 -13.63 -15.63
N ARG A 178 -6.32 -13.42 -16.75
CA ARG A 178 -5.73 -13.49 -18.10
C ARG A 178 -4.67 -12.41 -18.30
N ASN A 179 -4.96 -11.16 -17.94
CA ASN A 179 -4.01 -10.06 -18.04
C ASN A 179 -2.75 -10.33 -17.24
N ALA A 180 -2.89 -10.84 -16.01
CA ALA A 180 -1.74 -11.19 -15.17
C ALA A 180 -0.89 -12.29 -15.81
N LYS A 181 -1.50 -13.32 -16.39
CA LYS A 181 -0.77 -14.38 -17.11
C LYS A 181 -0.02 -13.84 -18.33
N VAL A 182 -0.62 -12.93 -19.09
CA VAL A 182 0.03 -12.30 -20.25
C VAL A 182 1.21 -11.44 -19.80
N GLN A 183 1.02 -10.60 -18.78
CA GLN A 183 2.08 -9.69 -18.31
C GLN A 183 3.24 -10.42 -17.63
N LEU A 184 2.97 -11.53 -16.94
CA LEU A 184 3.98 -12.28 -16.19
C LEU A 184 4.54 -13.49 -16.95
N GLY A 185 4.04 -13.78 -18.16
CA GLY A 185 4.24 -15.07 -18.84
C GLY A 185 5.70 -15.47 -19.07
N ASP A 186 6.54 -14.52 -19.48
CA ASP A 186 7.96 -14.76 -19.74
C ASP A 186 8.87 -14.22 -18.60
N MET A 187 8.27 -13.73 -17.51
CA MET A 187 9.04 -13.18 -16.40
C MET A 187 9.71 -14.30 -15.60
N ARG A 188 11.02 -14.14 -15.42
CA ARG A 188 11.79 -14.95 -14.47
C ARG A 188 11.84 -14.20 -13.15
N PHE A 189 11.38 -14.87 -12.11
CA PHE A 189 11.42 -14.32 -10.77
C PHE A 189 12.62 -14.88 -10.01
N GLU A 190 13.33 -14.00 -9.33
CA GLU A 190 14.36 -14.39 -8.38
C GLU A 190 13.72 -14.66 -7.00
N ASP A 191 14.14 -15.72 -6.33
CA ASP A 191 13.54 -16.15 -5.06
C ASP A 191 13.67 -15.11 -3.95
N ILE A 192 14.80 -14.39 -3.89
CA ILE A 192 15.07 -13.40 -2.83
C ILE A 192 14.12 -12.19 -2.96
N PRO A 193 14.03 -11.49 -4.11
CA PRO A 193 13.03 -10.44 -4.30
C PRO A 193 11.60 -10.93 -4.09
N LEU A 194 11.26 -12.14 -4.55
CA LEU A 194 9.92 -12.70 -4.33
C LEU A 194 9.60 -12.84 -2.84
N ASP A 195 10.52 -13.38 -2.04
CA ASP A 195 10.31 -13.56 -0.61
C ASP A 195 10.21 -12.22 0.11
N MET A 196 11.01 -11.22 -0.30
CA MET A 196 10.94 -9.86 0.25
C MET A 196 9.56 -9.23 0.11
N PHE A 197 8.82 -9.53 -0.97
CA PHE A 197 7.48 -9.00 -1.22
C PHE A 197 6.33 -9.87 -0.65
N ARG A 198 6.65 -10.92 0.11
CA ARG A 198 5.64 -11.70 0.82
C ARG A 198 5.19 -10.99 2.09
N THR A 199 3.88 -11.04 2.36
CA THR A 199 3.32 -10.45 3.58
C THR A 199 3.92 -11.06 4.84
N GLN A 200 4.25 -12.36 4.83
CA GLN A 200 4.92 -13.02 5.95
C GLN A 200 6.30 -12.43 6.23
N PHE A 201 7.06 -12.11 5.17
CA PHE A 201 8.33 -11.42 5.30
C PHE A 201 8.12 -10.02 5.87
N HIS A 202 7.19 -9.23 5.32
CA HIS A 202 6.89 -7.88 5.83
C HIS A 202 6.53 -7.91 7.32
N LEU A 203 5.67 -8.85 7.74
CA LEU A 203 5.26 -9.00 9.13
C LEU A 203 6.45 -9.27 10.06
N LYS A 204 7.34 -10.20 9.68
CA LYS A 204 8.53 -10.53 10.47
C LYS A 204 9.56 -9.41 10.44
N PHE A 205 9.74 -8.75 9.29
CA PHE A 205 10.70 -7.65 9.12
C PHE A 205 10.33 -6.44 9.97
N LEU A 206 9.04 -6.06 9.97
CA LEU A 206 8.57 -4.85 10.64
C LEU A 206 8.37 -5.04 12.15
N TRP A 207 7.90 -6.23 12.59
CA TRP A 207 7.52 -6.45 14.00
C TRP A 207 8.28 -7.59 14.69
N GLY A 208 9.19 -8.28 14.00
CA GLY A 208 9.87 -9.47 14.53
C GLY A 208 8.95 -10.69 14.66
N SER A 209 9.52 -11.85 14.99
CA SER A 209 8.76 -13.11 15.10
C SER A 209 7.64 -13.07 16.15
N SER A 210 7.90 -12.47 17.31
CA SER A 210 6.92 -12.37 18.39
C SER A 210 5.88 -11.27 18.14
N GLY A 211 6.29 -10.14 17.56
CA GLY A 211 5.37 -9.05 17.24
C GLY A 211 4.45 -9.39 16.07
N ALA A 212 4.91 -10.21 15.12
CA ALA A 212 4.13 -10.65 13.97
C ALA A 212 2.85 -11.42 14.33
N THR A 213 2.76 -11.99 15.55
CA THR A 213 1.56 -12.70 16.04
C THR A 213 0.64 -11.85 16.91
N ALA A 214 1.01 -10.59 17.20
CA ALA A 214 0.19 -9.68 18.00
C ALA A 214 -1.13 -9.30 17.30
N ASP A 215 -1.99 -8.52 17.96
CA ASP A 215 -3.17 -7.97 17.29
C ASP A 215 -2.76 -7.00 16.17
N ALA A 216 -3.45 -7.07 15.02
CA ALA A 216 -3.08 -6.27 13.85
C ALA A 216 -3.29 -4.76 14.06
N ARG A 217 -4.34 -4.36 14.76
CA ARG A 217 -4.60 -2.96 15.08
C ARG A 217 -3.50 -2.44 16.01
N GLU A 218 -3.18 -3.20 17.06
CA GLU A 218 -2.09 -2.84 17.98
C GLU A 218 -0.75 -2.69 17.26
N ARG A 219 -0.40 -3.66 16.39
CA ARG A 219 0.81 -3.61 15.56
C ARG A 219 0.87 -2.34 14.73
N HIS A 220 -0.18 -2.04 13.98
CA HIS A 220 -0.20 -0.89 13.09
C HIS A 220 -0.17 0.43 13.87
N THR A 221 -0.90 0.55 14.98
CA THR A 221 -0.87 1.75 15.84
C THR A 221 0.53 2.00 16.42
N LYS A 222 1.17 0.97 16.98
CA LYS A 222 2.56 1.08 17.46
C LYS A 222 3.52 1.43 16.34
N PHE A 223 3.30 0.89 15.15
CA PHE A 223 4.16 1.18 14.00
C PHE A 223 4.11 2.64 13.57
N GLN A 224 2.95 3.31 13.66
CA GLN A 224 2.87 4.75 13.37
C GLN A 224 3.78 5.57 14.30
N GLN A 225 3.92 5.18 15.57
CA GLN A 225 4.83 5.84 16.51
C GLN A 225 6.30 5.66 16.09
N ILE A 226 6.66 4.47 15.58
CA ILE A 226 7.99 4.20 15.02
C ILE A 226 8.26 5.09 13.80
N LEU A 227 7.30 5.17 12.86
CA LEU A 227 7.43 6.04 11.69
C LEU A 227 7.58 7.52 12.09
N SER A 228 6.85 7.96 13.11
CA SER A 228 6.98 9.31 13.67
C SER A 228 8.36 9.57 14.28
N ALA A 229 8.92 8.59 14.99
CA ALA A 229 10.28 8.69 15.54
C ALA A 229 11.35 8.69 14.45
N LEU A 230 11.26 7.78 13.46
CA LEU A 230 12.19 7.71 12.33
C LEU A 230 12.14 8.97 11.48
N SER A 231 10.92 9.48 11.23
CA SER A 231 10.75 10.74 10.51
C SER A 231 11.46 11.88 11.25
N ARG A 232 11.20 12.09 12.54
CA ARG A 232 11.87 13.15 13.34
C ARG A 232 13.39 12.99 13.40
N ARG A 233 13.88 11.76 13.35
CA ARG A 233 15.32 11.47 13.25
C ARG A 233 15.89 11.94 11.90
N CYS A 234 15.16 11.77 10.79
CA CYS A 234 15.60 12.24 9.48
C CYS A 234 15.64 13.77 9.40
N GLU A 235 14.59 14.43 9.88
CA GLU A 235 14.47 15.90 9.92
C GLU A 235 13.76 16.32 11.22
N PRO A 236 14.46 16.92 12.19
CA PRO A 236 13.85 17.39 13.44
C PRO A 236 12.74 18.42 13.19
N ASP A 237 11.79 18.53 14.12
CA ASP A 237 10.78 19.59 14.05
C ASP A 237 11.44 20.96 14.32
N ASP A 238 11.04 21.98 13.55
CA ASP A 238 11.51 23.36 13.74
C ASP A 238 11.18 23.78 15.20
N THR A 239 12.19 23.99 16.04
CA THR A 239 12.05 24.49 17.42
C THR A 239 11.57 25.93 17.46
#